data_AF-A0A241XKJ1-F1
#
_entry.id   AF-A0A241XKJ1-F1
#
_cell.length_a   1.000
_cell.length_b   1.000
_cell.length_c   1.000
_cell.angle_alpha   90.00
_cell.angle_beta   90.00
_cell.angle_gamma   90.00
#
_symmetry.space_group_name_H-M   'P 1'
#
loop_
_entity.id
_entity.type
_entity.pdbx_description
1 polymer ?
#
loop_
_entity_poly.entity_id
_entity_poly.type
_entity_poly.pdbx_seq_one_letter_code
_entity_poly.pdbx_strand_id
1 'polypeptide(L)'
;MYPPIFKACSISPAVTAILGASPLRMYQFGLAPQLVVKPYATWQTISGSPENYLWGRPDADGFTIQVDIFSATAAEARDAAKAIRDAIELSAYVVRWGGESVDPDTKTYRVSFDVDWIVQR
;
A
#
# COMPACT_ATOMS: atom_id res chain seq x y z
N MET A 1 -16.66 -5.15 -0.36
CA MET A 1 -15.47 -5.34 0.51
C MET A 1 -14.43 -4.26 0.20
N TYR A 2 -13.35 -4.14 0.98
CA TYR A 2 -12.21 -3.26 0.68
C TYR A 2 -10.93 -4.09 0.49
N PRO A 3 -9.93 -3.58 -0.27
CA PRO A 3 -8.64 -4.26 -0.46
C PRO A 3 -7.97 -4.61 0.88
N PRO A 4 -7.68 -5.90 1.17
CA PRO A 4 -7.15 -6.33 2.46
C PRO A 4 -5.63 -6.11 2.61
N ILE A 5 -5.10 -5.01 2.09
CA ILE A 5 -3.65 -4.72 2.12
C ILE A 5 -3.09 -4.67 3.55
N PHE A 6 -3.82 -4.08 4.51
CA PHE A 6 -3.40 -4.05 5.91
C PHE A 6 -3.22 -5.46 6.47
N LYS A 7 -4.16 -6.36 6.18
CA LYS A 7 -4.09 -7.75 6.62
C LYS A 7 -2.88 -8.45 6.00
N ALA A 8 -2.69 -8.32 4.68
CA ALA A 8 -1.55 -8.92 3.96
C ALA A 8 -0.19 -8.43 4.52
N CYS A 9 -0.07 -7.12 4.76
CA CYS A 9 1.15 -6.54 5.33
C CYS A 9 1.38 -6.93 6.80
N SER A 10 0.32 -7.02 7.61
CA SER A 10 0.43 -7.32 9.05
C SER A 10 0.94 -8.73 9.36
N ILE A 11 0.71 -9.68 8.46
CA ILE A 11 1.18 -11.07 8.61
C ILE A 11 2.57 -11.29 8.01
N SER A 12 3.10 -10.33 7.25
CA SER A 12 4.42 -10.43 6.62
C SER A 12 5.52 -10.04 7.62
N PRO A 13 6.43 -10.97 7.98
CA PRO A 13 7.56 -10.65 8.87
C PRO A 13 8.49 -9.59 8.26
N ALA A 14 8.65 -9.59 6.93
CA ALA A 14 9.48 -8.62 6.23
C ALA A 14 8.91 -7.20 6.34
N VAL A 15 7.59 -7.04 6.23
CA VAL A 15 6.94 -5.72 6.37
C VAL A 15 6.96 -5.25 7.82
N THR A 16 6.61 -6.12 8.76
CA THR A 16 6.58 -5.77 10.19
C THR A 16 7.95 -5.46 10.78
N ALA A 17 9.03 -6.05 10.24
CA ALA A 17 10.40 -5.70 10.60
C ALA A 17 10.75 -4.24 10.25
N ILE A 18 10.20 -3.70 9.16
CA ILE A 18 10.50 -2.34 8.66
C ILE A 18 9.50 -1.32 9.21
N LEU A 19 8.20 -1.59 9.09
CA LEU A 19 7.12 -0.67 9.47
C LEU A 19 6.65 -0.85 10.93
N GLY A 20 7.21 -1.81 11.66
CA GLY A 20 6.80 -2.17 13.02
C GLY A 20 5.65 -3.18 13.06
N ALA A 21 5.55 -3.93 14.16
CA ALA A 21 4.51 -4.93 14.37
C ALA A 21 3.36 -4.43 15.28
N SER A 22 3.64 -3.51 16.21
CA SER A 22 2.66 -3.03 17.19
C SER A 22 2.92 -1.57 17.62
N PRO A 23 2.33 -0.58 16.95
CA PRO A 23 1.44 -0.69 15.79
C PRO A 23 2.21 -0.89 14.47
N LEU A 24 1.57 -1.56 13.50
CA LEU A 24 2.00 -1.49 12.11
C LEU A 24 1.77 -0.06 11.60
N ARG A 25 2.84 0.63 11.20
CA ARG A 25 2.79 2.02 10.70
C ARG A 25 2.33 2.07 9.25
N MET A 26 1.10 1.63 9.02
CA MET A 26 0.44 1.68 7.72
C MET A 26 -0.95 2.27 7.86
N TYR A 27 -1.19 3.42 7.24
CA TYR A 27 -2.38 4.24 7.44
C TYR A 27 -3.25 4.31 6.19
N GLN A 28 -4.56 4.42 6.39
CA GLN A 28 -5.56 4.48 5.33
C GLN A 28 -5.87 5.93 4.92
N PHE A 29 -6.59 6.10 3.80
CA PHE A 29 -6.97 7.41 3.24
C PHE A 29 -5.79 8.32 2.86
N GLY A 30 -4.63 7.73 2.55
CA GLY A 30 -3.45 8.49 2.15
C GLY A 30 -2.92 9.44 3.24
N LEU A 31 -3.34 9.26 4.49
CA LEU A 31 -3.08 10.19 5.57
C LEU A 31 -2.56 9.46 6.81
N ALA A 32 -1.36 9.84 7.25
CA ALA A 32 -0.79 9.41 8.51
C ALA A 32 -1.03 10.48 9.60
N PRO A 33 -1.11 10.10 10.89
CA PRO A 33 -1.07 11.05 12.00
C PRO A 33 0.17 11.94 11.95
N GLN A 34 0.12 13.07 12.67
CA GLN A 34 1.29 13.94 12.79
C GLN A 34 2.39 13.24 13.62
N LEU A 35 3.66 13.55 13.31
CA LEU A 35 4.84 13.06 14.04
C LEU A 35 4.98 11.52 14.06
N VAL A 36 4.53 10.84 13.00
CA VAL A 36 4.73 9.39 12.86
C VAL A 36 6.20 9.06 12.63
N VAL A 37 6.65 8.00 13.30
CA VAL A 37 8.02 7.47 13.17
C VAL A 37 8.21 6.88 11.77
N LYS A 38 9.30 7.28 11.11
CA LYS A 38 9.70 6.74 9.80
C LYS A 38 10.49 5.43 9.96
N PRO A 39 10.39 4.47 9.02
CA PRO A 39 9.53 4.49 7.85
C PRO A 39 8.06 4.15 8.19
N TYR A 40 7.14 4.74 7.43
CA TYR A 40 5.70 4.44 7.47
C TYR A 40 5.12 4.42 6.05
N ALA A 41 3.96 3.80 5.89
CA ALA A 41 3.23 3.77 4.64
C ALA A 41 1.81 4.34 4.79
N THR A 42 1.29 4.91 3.73
CA THR A 42 -0.11 5.28 3.58
C THR A 42 -0.68 4.61 2.35
N TRP A 43 -1.97 4.29 2.36
CA TRP A 43 -2.65 3.78 1.17
C TRP A 43 -4.03 4.40 1.02
N GLN A 44 -4.50 4.48 -0.22
CA GLN A 44 -5.83 4.98 -0.57
C GLN A 44 -6.35 4.26 -1.81
N THR A 45 -7.67 4.07 -1.88
CA THR A 45 -8.32 3.62 -3.12
C THR A 45 -8.38 4.79 -4.09
N ILE A 46 -7.76 4.64 -5.26
CA ILE A 46 -7.78 5.65 -6.32
C ILE A 46 -8.81 5.35 -7.41
N SER A 47 -9.15 4.08 -7.60
CA SER A 47 -10.19 3.64 -8.53
C SER A 47 -10.74 2.27 -8.11
N GLY A 48 -11.87 1.89 -8.67
CA GLY A 48 -12.42 0.55 -8.53
C GLY A 48 -13.70 0.38 -9.33
N SER A 49 -14.00 -0.86 -9.68
CA SER A 49 -15.21 -1.22 -10.41
C SER A 49 -15.61 -2.66 -10.10
N PRO A 50 -16.91 -2.95 -9.99
CA PRO A 50 -17.38 -4.33 -9.97
C PRO A 50 -17.03 -5.05 -11.27
N GLU A 51 -16.91 -6.37 -11.24
CA GLU A 51 -16.80 -7.16 -12.47
C GLU A 51 -18.10 -7.10 -13.29
N ASN A 52 -17.97 -7.11 -14.62
CA ASN A 52 -19.12 -7.01 -15.53
C ASN A 52 -19.68 -8.39 -15.85
N TYR A 53 -20.92 -8.65 -15.40
CA TYR A 53 -21.60 -9.92 -15.59
C TYR A 53 -22.72 -9.74 -16.63
N LEU A 54 -22.89 -10.72 -17.53
CA LEU A 54 -23.99 -10.71 -18.51
C LEU A 54 -25.37 -10.83 -17.83
N TRP A 55 -25.41 -11.43 -16.64
CA TRP A 55 -26.61 -11.60 -15.83
C TRP A 55 -26.25 -11.82 -14.36
N GLY A 56 -27.11 -11.35 -13.45
CA GLY A 56 -26.93 -11.52 -12.00
C GLY A 56 -26.14 -10.40 -11.34
N ARG A 57 -25.87 -10.56 -10.04
CA ARG A 57 -25.05 -9.63 -9.26
C ARG A 57 -23.59 -10.06 -9.39
N PRO A 58 -22.65 -9.12 -9.65
CA PRO A 58 -21.24 -9.42 -9.58
C PRO A 58 -20.88 -9.96 -8.19
N ASP A 59 -20.00 -10.94 -8.13
CA ASP A 59 -19.46 -11.52 -6.90
C ASP A 59 -18.01 -11.05 -6.62
N ALA A 60 -17.44 -10.20 -7.48
CA ALA A 60 -16.12 -9.63 -7.32
C ALA A 60 -16.08 -8.14 -7.64
N ASP A 61 -15.20 -7.42 -6.95
CA ASP A 61 -14.87 -6.02 -7.16
C ASP A 61 -13.37 -5.85 -7.42
N GLY A 62 -13.03 -5.16 -8.50
CA GLY A 62 -11.69 -4.68 -8.79
C GLY A 62 -11.41 -3.36 -8.08
N PHE A 63 -10.24 -3.21 -7.49
CA PHE A 63 -9.79 -1.98 -6.84
C PHE A 63 -8.36 -1.66 -7.22
N THR A 64 -8.11 -0.41 -7.60
CA THR A 64 -6.75 0.14 -7.69
C THR A 64 -6.50 0.97 -6.45
N ILE A 65 -5.46 0.61 -5.68
CA ILE A 65 -4.99 1.38 -4.54
C ILE A 65 -3.64 2.01 -4.86
N GLN A 66 -3.42 3.23 -4.40
CA GLN A 66 -2.10 3.84 -4.37
C GLN A 66 -1.49 3.63 -2.98
N VAL A 67 -0.26 3.15 -2.96
CA VAL A 67 0.57 2.99 -1.75
C VAL A 67 1.72 3.98 -1.81
N ASP A 68 1.86 4.76 -0.76
CA ASP A 68 2.92 5.74 -0.58
C ASP A 68 3.73 5.39 0.66
N ILE A 69 5.05 5.25 0.51
CA ILE A 69 5.98 4.99 1.60
C ILE A 69 6.77 6.25 1.86
N PHE A 70 6.91 6.61 3.14
CA PHE A 70 7.68 7.75 3.61
C PHE A 70 8.80 7.28 4.52
N SER A 71 10.03 7.71 4.22
CA SER A 71 11.22 7.33 4.99
C SER A 71 12.22 8.47 5.18
N ALA A 72 13.16 8.28 6.10
CA ALA A 72 14.31 9.16 6.30
C ALA A 72 15.41 8.94 5.25
N THR A 73 15.47 7.74 4.65
CA THR A 73 16.45 7.40 3.62
C THR A 73 15.79 6.77 2.40
N ALA A 74 16.43 6.93 1.22
CA ALA A 74 15.98 6.30 -0.01
C ALA A 74 16.04 4.76 0.05
N ALA A 75 17.07 4.22 0.72
CA ALA A 75 17.25 2.77 0.86
C ALA A 75 16.08 2.15 1.65
N GLU A 76 15.77 2.68 2.83
CA GLU A 76 14.65 2.20 3.64
C GLU A 76 13.30 2.35 2.93
N ALA A 77 13.10 3.43 2.15
CA ALA A 77 11.87 3.61 1.38
C ALA A 77 11.70 2.52 0.32
N ARG A 78 12.78 2.17 -0.40
CA ARG A 78 12.78 1.11 -1.42
C ARG A 78 12.68 -0.28 -0.81
N ASP A 79 13.35 -0.52 0.31
CA ASP A 79 13.25 -1.80 1.03
C ASP A 79 11.84 -2.04 1.56
N ALA A 80 11.19 -1.01 2.10
CA ALA A 80 9.79 -1.06 2.49
C ALA A 80 8.86 -1.30 1.29
N ALA A 81 9.06 -0.60 0.17
CA ALA A 81 8.27 -0.79 -1.04
C ALA A 81 8.39 -2.22 -1.57
N LYS A 82 9.62 -2.77 -1.59
CA LYS A 82 9.87 -4.16 -1.95
C LYS A 82 9.17 -5.14 -0.99
N ALA A 83 9.30 -4.93 0.31
CA ALA A 83 8.67 -5.79 1.31
C ALA A 83 7.14 -5.79 1.19
N ILE A 84 6.52 -4.63 0.94
CA ILE A 84 5.07 -4.52 0.74
C ILE A 84 4.66 -5.22 -0.56
N ARG A 85 5.38 -5.00 -1.66
CA ARG A 85 5.12 -5.69 -2.93
C ARG A 85 5.18 -7.21 -2.74
N ASP A 86 6.24 -7.72 -2.15
CA ASP A 86 6.43 -9.17 -1.96
C ASP A 86 5.34 -9.75 -1.03
N ALA A 87 4.83 -8.97 -0.06
CA ALA A 87 3.77 -9.39 0.85
C ALA A 87 2.38 -9.49 0.18
N ILE A 88 2.12 -8.73 -0.88
CA ILE A 88 0.81 -8.70 -1.55
C ILE A 88 0.77 -9.53 -2.83
N GLU A 89 1.91 -9.98 -3.35
CA GLU A 89 2.06 -10.56 -4.70
C GLU A 89 1.22 -11.83 -4.95
N LEU A 90 0.82 -12.55 -3.90
CA LEU A 90 -0.08 -13.72 -4.00
C LEU A 90 -1.58 -13.35 -3.96
N SER A 91 -1.92 -12.09 -3.73
CA SER A 91 -3.30 -11.62 -3.60
C SER A 91 -3.62 -10.41 -4.48
N ALA A 92 -2.59 -9.74 -5.00
CA ALA A 92 -2.68 -8.50 -5.76
C ALA A 92 -1.39 -8.30 -6.58
N TYR A 93 -1.41 -7.36 -7.53
CA TYR A 93 -0.24 -7.08 -8.36
C TYR A 93 -0.01 -5.58 -8.53
N VAL A 94 1.27 -5.20 -8.64
CA VAL A 94 1.65 -3.80 -8.90
C VAL A 94 1.38 -3.48 -10.36
N VAL A 95 0.63 -2.41 -10.61
CA VAL A 95 0.28 -1.94 -11.96
C VAL A 95 1.05 -0.72 -12.41
N ARG A 96 1.57 0.06 -11.46
CA ARG A 96 2.36 1.25 -11.76
C ARG A 96 3.38 1.50 -10.67
N TRP A 97 4.61 1.80 -11.06
CA TRP A 97 5.59 2.43 -10.18
C TRP A 97 5.47 3.94 -10.32
N GLY A 98 4.95 4.58 -9.26
CA GLY A 98 4.34 5.89 -9.34
C GLY A 98 5.26 7.09 -9.24
N GLY A 99 6.55 6.84 -9.04
CA GLY A 99 7.60 7.85 -8.94
C GLY A 99 8.18 7.90 -7.53
N GLU A 100 9.41 8.39 -7.47
CA GLU A 100 10.12 8.67 -6.23
C GLU A 100 10.31 10.18 -6.11
N SER A 101 10.09 10.72 -4.90
CA SER A 101 10.29 12.14 -4.64
C SER A 101 10.93 12.36 -3.28
N VAL A 102 11.50 13.54 -3.09
CA VAL A 102 12.02 13.98 -1.80
C VAL A 102 11.40 15.32 -1.47
N ASP A 103 10.80 15.41 -0.30
CA ASP A 103 10.32 16.69 0.23
C ASP A 103 11.54 17.58 0.55
N PRO A 104 11.64 18.79 -0.06
CA PRO A 104 12.79 19.65 0.12
C PRO A 104 12.93 20.20 1.54
N ASP A 105 11.82 20.33 2.28
CA ASP A 105 11.78 20.94 3.61
C ASP A 105 11.98 19.88 4.69
N THR A 106 11.24 18.77 4.59
CA THR A 106 11.28 17.70 5.62
C THR A 106 12.33 16.63 5.34
N LYS A 107 13.00 16.69 4.17
CA LYS A 107 13.93 15.67 3.66
C LYS A 107 13.34 14.26 3.69
N THR A 108 12.02 14.16 3.54
CA THR A 108 11.31 12.88 3.53
C THR A 108 11.38 12.27 2.15
N TYR A 109 11.89 11.05 2.06
CA TYR A 109 11.86 10.27 0.83
C TYR A 109 10.49 9.62 0.69
N ARG A 110 9.90 9.75 -0.49
CA ARG A 110 8.65 9.11 -0.87
C ARG A 110 8.88 8.13 -2.02
N VAL A 111 8.34 6.92 -1.87
CA VAL A 111 8.16 5.96 -2.97
C VAL A 111 6.67 5.73 -3.14
N SER A 112 6.16 5.85 -4.36
CA SER A 112 4.75 5.64 -4.68
C SER A 112 4.60 4.48 -5.67
N PHE A 113 3.58 3.65 -5.50
CA PHE A 113 3.16 2.66 -6.50
C PHE A 113 1.68 2.33 -6.37
N ASP A 114 1.10 1.83 -7.46
CA ASP A 114 -0.30 1.45 -7.52
C ASP A 114 -0.41 -0.08 -7.62
N VAL A 115 -1.44 -0.62 -6.95
CA VAL A 115 -1.72 -2.05 -6.85
C VAL A 115 -3.16 -2.30 -7.23
N ASP A 116 -3.38 -3.29 -8.09
CA ASP A 116 -4.71 -3.79 -8.39
C ASP A 116 -5.04 -5.03 -7.56
N TRP A 117 -6.25 -5.03 -7.00
CA TRP A 117 -6.85 -6.11 -6.24
C TRP A 117 -8.13 -6.56 -6.90
N ILE A 118 -8.37 -7.87 -6.90
CA ILE A 118 -9.69 -8.45 -7.16
C ILE A 118 -10.19 -9.04 -5.85
N VAL A 119 -11.28 -8.51 -5.33
CA VAL A 119 -11.83 -8.89 -4.02
C VAL A 119 -13.20 -9.49 -4.21
N GLN A 120 -13.36 -10.74 -3.79
CA GLN A 120 -14.64 -11.44 -3.77
C GLN A 120 -15.59 -10.81 -2.73
N ARG A 121 -16.90 -10.82 -2.98
CA ARG A 121 -17.96 -10.16 -2.19
C ARG A 121 -18.55 -11.00 -1.07
#